data_AF-A0A2E3F897-F1
#
_entry.id   AF-A0A2E3F897-F1
#
_cell.length_a   1.000
_cell.length_b   1.000
_cell.length_c   1.000
_cell.angle_alpha   90.00
_cell.angle_beta   90.00
_cell.angle_gamma   90.00
#
_symmetry.space_group_name_H-M   'P 1'
#
loop_
_entity.id
_entity.type
_entity.pdbx_description
1 polymer ?
#
loop_
_entity_poly.entity_id
_entity_poly.type
_entity_poly.pdbx_seq_one_letter_code
_entity_poly.pdbx_strand_id
1 'polypeptide(L)'
;MSRLLLAFILIFSVSCSNNRDYKNSSRATGWKMIGRMGGFAKDYNKNTKEQETGPGLVFIEGGTFTMGRVQDDPIGDWNNTPNQQHVMSFYIDEAEVTNLMYAEYLDWLKRVFPPDVDNYRDIYSSAVPDTLVWRNPLGFNEAMVKNYLHHPAFSEYPVVGVSWLQAVNFCKWRTDRVNEKLL
;
A
#
# COMPACT_ATOMS: atom_id res chain seq x y z
N MET A 1 -22.40 -73.35 9.36
CA MET A 1 -22.74 -72.14 8.61
C MET A 1 -22.35 -70.82 9.29
N SER A 2 -22.07 -70.78 10.60
CA SER A 2 -21.75 -69.55 11.34
C SER A 2 -20.36 -68.93 11.05
N ARG A 3 -19.36 -69.72 10.60
CA ARG A 3 -18.01 -69.20 10.30
C ARG A 3 -17.88 -68.53 8.91
N LEU A 4 -18.75 -68.85 7.96
CA LEU A 4 -18.79 -68.20 6.63
C LEU A 4 -19.51 -66.84 6.67
N LEU A 5 -20.48 -66.68 7.56
CA LEU A 5 -21.20 -65.41 7.76
C LEU A 5 -20.31 -64.32 8.38
N LEU A 6 -19.41 -64.69 9.29
CA LEU A 6 -18.44 -63.76 9.90
C LEU A 6 -17.38 -63.25 8.91
N ALA A 7 -16.99 -64.07 7.93
CA ALA A 7 -16.03 -63.66 6.89
C ALA A 7 -16.65 -62.67 5.88
N PHE A 8 -17.95 -62.79 5.61
CA PHE A 8 -18.65 -61.88 4.70
C PHE A 8 -18.86 -60.47 5.29
N ILE A 9 -18.98 -60.37 6.62
CA ILE A 9 -19.15 -59.08 7.33
C ILE A 9 -17.84 -58.28 7.38
N LEU A 10 -16.69 -58.95 7.37
CA LEU A 10 -15.36 -58.32 7.37
C LEU A 10 -14.95 -57.71 6.01
N ILE A 11 -15.59 -58.11 4.91
CA ILE A 11 -15.28 -57.60 3.56
C ILE A 11 -16.03 -56.28 3.27
N PHE A 12 -17.13 -56.01 3.98
CA PHE A 12 -17.94 -54.80 3.81
C PHE A 12 -17.41 -53.56 4.54
N SER A 13 -16.35 -53.66 5.35
CA SER A 13 -15.79 -52.54 6.12
C SER A 13 -14.63 -51.80 5.41
N VAL A 14 -14.32 -52.12 4.16
CA VAL A 14 -13.41 -51.29 3.33
C VAL A 14 -14.19 -50.07 2.83
N SER A 15 -14.50 -49.17 3.77
CA SER A 15 -14.98 -47.82 3.48
C SER A 15 -13.83 -47.03 2.83
N CYS A 16 -13.96 -46.75 1.54
CA CYS A 16 -13.01 -45.92 0.80
C CYS A 16 -13.04 -44.48 1.35
N SER A 17 -12.11 -44.13 2.24
CA SER A 17 -11.78 -42.73 2.52
C SER A 17 -10.99 -42.16 1.32
N ASN A 18 -11.72 -41.59 0.37
CA ASN A 18 -11.12 -40.97 -0.81
C ASN A 18 -10.57 -39.59 -0.42
N ASN A 19 -9.45 -39.56 0.31
CA ASN A 19 -8.68 -38.34 0.58
C ASN A 19 -8.00 -37.92 -0.73
N ARG A 20 -8.74 -37.17 -1.55
CA ARG A 20 -8.21 -36.64 -2.81
C ARG A 20 -7.24 -35.51 -2.47
N ASP A 21 -5.94 -35.83 -2.51
CA ASP A 21 -4.86 -34.87 -2.26
C ASP A 21 -4.61 -34.04 -3.54
N TYR A 22 -5.03 -32.77 -3.51
CA TYR A 22 -4.91 -31.82 -4.62
C TYR A 22 -3.71 -30.85 -4.46
N LYS A 23 -2.72 -31.15 -3.62
CA LYS A 23 -1.59 -30.24 -3.34
C LYS A 23 -0.87 -29.69 -4.58
N ASN A 24 -0.81 -30.45 -5.68
CA ASN A 24 -0.08 -30.10 -6.89
C ASN A 24 -0.92 -30.12 -8.18
N SER A 25 -2.25 -30.25 -8.05
CA SER A 25 -3.17 -30.31 -9.20
C SER A 25 -4.35 -29.38 -9.02
N SER A 26 -4.80 -28.77 -10.12
CA SER A 26 -5.97 -27.90 -10.11
C SER A 26 -7.20 -28.68 -9.68
N ARG A 27 -7.95 -28.16 -8.69
CA ARG A 27 -9.23 -28.74 -8.27
C ARG A 27 -10.32 -28.58 -9.34
N ALA A 28 -10.21 -27.59 -10.21
CA ALA A 28 -11.18 -27.32 -11.27
C ALA A 28 -10.94 -28.16 -12.53
N THR A 29 -9.67 -28.41 -12.88
CA THR A 29 -9.31 -29.04 -14.17
C THR A 29 -8.49 -30.32 -14.03
N GLY A 30 -7.90 -30.61 -12.87
CA GLY A 30 -7.03 -31.77 -12.63
C GLY A 30 -5.62 -31.62 -13.21
N TRP A 31 -5.31 -30.52 -13.90
CA TRP A 31 -3.99 -30.28 -14.50
C TRP A 31 -2.93 -30.03 -13.42
N LYS A 32 -1.70 -30.51 -13.66
CA LYS A 32 -0.54 -30.24 -12.79
C LYS A 32 -0.19 -28.76 -12.86
N MET A 33 -0.23 -28.07 -11.72
CA MET A 33 0.03 -26.62 -11.67
C MET A 33 1.52 -26.29 -11.81
N ILE A 34 2.39 -27.25 -11.46
CA ILE A 34 3.84 -27.12 -11.53
C ILE A 34 4.36 -28.06 -12.64
N GLY A 35 4.88 -27.49 -13.71
CA GLY A 35 5.41 -28.22 -14.87
C GLY A 35 6.66 -27.58 -15.42
N ARG A 36 7.61 -28.41 -15.89
CA ARG A 36 8.93 -28.02 -16.43
C ARG A 36 8.86 -27.03 -17.61
N MET A 37 7.71 -26.88 -18.25
CA MET A 37 7.45 -25.99 -19.40
C MET A 37 6.65 -24.72 -19.03
N GLY A 38 6.73 -24.23 -17.79
CA GLY A 38 6.14 -22.93 -17.44
C GLY A 38 4.61 -22.92 -17.48
N GLY A 39 4.00 -23.79 -16.67
CA GLY A 39 2.55 -23.72 -16.42
C GLY A 39 2.16 -22.42 -15.71
N PHE A 40 0.89 -22.05 -15.82
CA PHE A 40 0.18 -20.86 -15.29
C PHE A 40 0.46 -20.52 -13.81
N ALA A 41 1.14 -21.38 -13.06
CA ALA A 41 1.38 -21.32 -11.63
C ALA A 41 2.87 -21.47 -11.29
N LYS A 42 3.72 -20.65 -11.94
CA LYS A 42 5.14 -20.50 -11.52
C LYS A 42 5.26 -20.16 -10.03
N ASP A 43 4.23 -19.51 -9.48
CA ASP A 43 4.20 -18.97 -8.11
C ASP A 43 3.28 -19.72 -7.12
N TYR A 44 2.71 -20.89 -7.51
CA TYR A 44 1.85 -21.69 -6.62
C TYR A 44 2.64 -22.50 -5.57
N ASN A 45 3.96 -22.40 -5.59
CA ASN A 45 4.75 -22.99 -4.52
C ASN A 45 4.40 -22.25 -3.22
N LYS A 46 3.94 -22.96 -2.18
CA LYS A 46 3.57 -22.37 -0.88
C LYS A 46 4.73 -21.65 -0.16
N ASN A 47 5.93 -21.71 -0.73
CA ASN A 47 7.16 -21.05 -0.31
C ASN A 47 7.56 -19.88 -1.23
N THR A 48 6.68 -19.37 -2.09
CA THR A 48 6.92 -18.10 -2.77
C THR A 48 7.01 -17.01 -1.72
N LYS A 49 8.10 -16.23 -1.79
CA LYS A 49 8.25 -15.04 -0.94
C LYS A 49 7.06 -14.14 -1.19
N GLU A 50 6.45 -13.66 -0.10
CA GLU A 50 5.45 -12.60 -0.15
C GLU A 50 6.02 -11.40 -0.91
N GLN A 51 5.14 -10.62 -1.54
CA GLN A 51 5.53 -9.41 -2.26
C GLN A 51 6.38 -8.54 -1.33
N GLU A 52 7.64 -8.31 -1.70
CA GLU A 52 8.52 -7.44 -0.92
C GLU A 52 7.89 -6.04 -0.87
N THR A 53 7.75 -5.50 0.34
CA THR A 53 7.13 -4.19 0.52
C THR A 53 8.05 -3.09 -0.01
N GLY A 54 7.45 -2.06 -0.60
CA GLY A 54 8.19 -0.86 -0.95
C GLY A 54 8.79 -0.18 0.29
N PRO A 55 9.81 0.67 0.12
CA PRO A 55 10.45 1.33 1.24
C PRO A 55 9.47 2.22 2.01
N GLY A 56 9.45 2.05 3.34
CA GLY A 56 8.60 2.83 4.26
C GLY A 56 7.11 2.47 4.23
N LEU A 57 6.73 1.37 3.56
CA LEU A 57 5.35 0.88 3.52
C LEU A 57 5.10 -0.19 4.59
N VAL A 58 3.96 -0.08 5.24
CA VAL A 58 3.43 -1.06 6.20
C VAL A 58 2.20 -1.74 5.59
N PHE A 59 2.12 -3.05 5.73
CA PHE A 59 0.96 -3.84 5.33
C PHE A 59 -0.14 -3.74 6.38
N ILE A 60 -1.34 -3.37 5.95
CA ILE A 60 -2.54 -3.33 6.77
C ILE A 60 -3.47 -4.47 6.35
N GLU A 61 -3.77 -5.34 7.30
CA GLU A 61 -4.71 -6.45 7.08
C GLU A 61 -6.12 -5.92 6.87
N GLY A 62 -6.80 -6.47 5.85
CA GLY A 62 -8.19 -6.17 5.57
C GLY A 62 -9.10 -6.68 6.68
N GLY A 63 -10.14 -5.90 6.98
CA GLY A 63 -11.03 -6.18 8.10
C GLY A 63 -12.20 -5.21 8.15
N THR A 64 -12.97 -5.31 9.23
CA THR A 64 -14.02 -4.34 9.52
C THR A 64 -13.64 -3.53 10.75
N PHE A 65 -13.83 -2.22 10.69
CA PHE A 65 -13.65 -1.34 11.84
C PHE A 65 -14.80 -0.35 11.93
N THR A 66 -15.04 0.18 13.13
CA THR A 66 -16.02 1.24 13.34
C THR A 66 -15.34 2.58 13.13
N MET A 67 -15.70 3.27 12.05
CA MET A 67 -15.23 4.60 11.74
C MET A 67 -16.09 5.64 12.46
N GLY A 68 -15.45 6.58 13.14
CA GLY A 68 -16.11 7.66 13.86
C GLY A 68 -15.92 7.57 15.37
N ARG A 69 -16.61 8.43 16.13
CA ARG A 69 -16.51 8.46 17.60
C ARG A 69 -17.32 7.33 18.21
N VAL A 70 -16.67 6.51 19.03
CA VAL A 70 -17.34 5.44 19.79
C VAL A 70 -17.52 5.81 21.27
N GLN A 71 -16.80 6.83 21.74
CA GLN A 71 -16.90 7.36 23.10
C GLN A 71 -17.95 8.47 23.20
N ASP A 72 -18.56 8.58 24.38
CA ASP A 72 -19.59 9.55 24.68
C ASP A 72 -19.03 10.98 24.61
N ASP A 73 -19.75 11.87 23.92
CA ASP A 73 -19.36 13.27 23.76
C ASP A 73 -20.16 14.16 24.72
N PRO A 74 -19.54 14.78 25.74
CA PRO A 74 -20.24 15.62 26.69
C PRO A 74 -20.91 16.85 26.07
N ILE A 75 -20.42 17.26 24.89
CA ILE A 75 -20.89 18.45 24.16
C ILE A 75 -22.06 18.10 23.23
N GLY A 76 -22.27 16.82 22.91
CA GLY A 76 -23.39 16.34 22.10
C GLY A 76 -23.34 16.79 20.64
N ASP A 77 -22.15 16.94 20.06
CA ASP A 77 -22.00 17.47 18.70
C ASP A 77 -22.31 16.36 17.66
N TRP A 78 -23.37 16.54 16.85
CA TRP A 78 -23.93 15.49 15.98
C TRP A 78 -23.26 15.40 14.59
N ASN A 79 -21.93 15.51 14.55
CA ASN A 79 -21.15 15.52 13.30
C ASN A 79 -20.33 14.25 13.04
N ASN A 80 -20.41 13.25 13.94
CA ASN A 80 -19.52 12.08 13.90
C ASN A 80 -20.21 10.79 14.34
N THR A 81 -21.20 10.34 13.57
CA THR A 81 -21.90 9.08 13.83
C THR A 81 -21.01 7.87 13.50
N PRO A 82 -20.82 6.92 14.45
CA PRO A 82 -19.99 5.75 14.20
C PRO A 82 -20.66 4.82 13.17
N ASN A 83 -19.94 4.52 12.09
CA ASN A 83 -20.36 3.59 11.03
C ASN A 83 -19.34 2.48 10.85
N GLN A 84 -19.79 1.22 10.78
CA GLN A 84 -18.90 0.09 10.51
C GLN A 84 -18.55 0.04 9.02
N GLN A 85 -17.27 0.11 8.71
CA GLN A 85 -16.76 0.05 7.34
C GLN A 85 -15.89 -1.19 7.17
N HIS A 86 -15.98 -1.79 5.98
CA HIS A 86 -15.10 -2.88 5.56
C HIS A 86 -14.06 -2.33 4.60
N VAL A 87 -12.79 -2.63 4.85
CA VAL A 87 -11.66 -2.21 4.00
C VAL A 87 -10.83 -3.44 3.64
N MET A 88 -10.47 -3.56 2.37
CA MET A 88 -9.59 -4.63 1.89
C MET A 88 -8.15 -4.39 2.36
N SER A 89 -7.29 -5.41 2.36
CA SER A 89 -5.89 -5.24 2.71
C SER A 89 -5.18 -4.27 1.76
N PHE A 90 -4.36 -3.38 2.30
CA PHE A 90 -3.60 -2.40 1.51
C PHE A 90 -2.29 -2.02 2.22
N TYR A 91 -1.44 -1.28 1.52
CA TYR A 91 -0.21 -0.72 2.08
C TYR A 91 -0.37 0.78 2.32
N ILE A 92 0.17 1.26 3.43
CA ILE A 92 0.23 2.69 3.77
C ILE A 92 1.64 3.06 4.23
N ASP A 93 2.03 4.33 4.04
CA ASP A 93 3.29 4.82 4.55
C ASP A 93 3.29 4.83 6.09
N GLU A 94 4.41 4.48 6.70
CA GLU A 94 4.58 4.46 8.16
C GLU A 94 4.52 5.87 8.78
N ALA A 95 5.03 6.86 8.04
CA ALA A 95 5.10 8.26 8.45
C ALA A 95 4.70 9.18 7.30
N GLU A 96 4.44 10.45 7.61
CA GLU A 96 4.15 11.46 6.60
C GLU A 96 5.31 11.67 5.64
N VAL A 97 4.99 12.17 4.44
CA VAL A 97 6.00 12.54 3.44
C VAL A 97 6.85 13.69 3.98
N THR A 98 8.16 13.48 4.02
CA THR A 98 9.10 14.47 4.55
C THR A 98 9.52 15.51 3.50
N ASN A 99 10.04 16.65 3.97
CA ASN A 99 10.62 17.67 3.09
C ASN A 99 11.75 17.11 2.22
N LEU A 100 12.55 16.18 2.74
CA LEU A 100 13.63 15.52 1.99
C LEU A 100 13.08 14.70 0.83
N MET A 101 12.05 13.88 1.08
CA MET A 101 11.40 13.07 0.03
C MET A 101 10.78 13.95 -1.05
N TYR A 102 10.14 15.05 -0.65
CA TYR A 102 9.56 16.00 -1.61
C TYR A 102 10.64 16.77 -2.39
N ALA A 103 11.77 17.10 -1.76
CA ALA A 103 12.91 17.72 -2.44
C ALA A 103 13.54 16.80 -3.49
N GLU A 104 13.59 15.49 -3.22
CA GLU A 104 14.01 14.49 -4.22
C GLU A 104 13.10 14.52 -5.45
N TYR A 105 11.78 14.58 -5.24
CA TYR A 105 10.79 14.72 -6.32
C TYR A 105 11.00 15.99 -7.14
N LEU A 106 11.19 17.14 -6.48
CA LEU A 106 11.43 18.41 -7.15
C LEU A 106 12.75 18.38 -7.96
N ASP A 107 13.79 17.76 -7.43
CA ASP A 107 15.07 17.64 -8.14
C ASP A 107 14.96 16.70 -9.35
N TRP A 108 14.20 15.60 -9.23
CA TRP A 108 13.87 14.75 -10.36
C TRP A 108 13.09 15.51 -11.45
N LEU A 109 12.11 16.31 -11.07
CA LEU A 109 11.34 17.14 -12.02
C LEU A 109 12.26 18.11 -12.77
N LYS A 110 13.16 18.81 -12.09
CA LYS A 110 14.14 19.70 -12.75
C LYS A 110 15.02 18.96 -13.75
N ARG A 111 15.44 17.73 -13.41
CA ARG A 111 16.32 16.92 -14.26
C ARG A 111 15.61 16.40 -15.52
N VAL A 112 14.35 16.00 -15.40
CA VAL A 112 13.57 15.44 -16.53
C VAL A 112 12.89 16.54 -17.36
N PHE A 113 12.41 17.59 -16.70
CA PHE A 113 11.72 18.72 -17.29
C PHE A 113 12.44 20.03 -16.92
N PRO A 114 13.57 20.34 -17.60
CA PRO A 114 14.33 21.54 -17.30
C PRO A 114 13.47 22.80 -17.44
N PRO A 115 13.46 23.69 -16.43
CA PRO A 115 12.64 24.90 -16.46
C PRO A 115 13.13 25.94 -17.47
N ASP A 116 14.34 25.78 -18.01
CA ASP A 116 14.92 26.65 -19.05
C ASP A 116 14.17 26.54 -20.39
N VAL A 117 13.44 25.44 -20.59
CA VAL A 117 12.63 25.23 -21.80
C VAL A 117 11.22 25.76 -21.53
N ASP A 118 10.76 26.71 -22.35
CA ASP A 118 9.48 27.38 -22.16
C ASP A 118 8.29 26.41 -22.02
N ASN A 119 8.29 25.30 -22.76
CA ASN A 119 7.23 24.28 -22.71
C ASN A 119 7.12 23.56 -21.34
N TYR A 120 8.19 23.55 -20.55
CA TYR A 120 8.29 22.78 -19.30
C TYR A 120 8.37 23.65 -18.05
N ARG A 121 8.55 24.96 -18.21
CA ARG A 121 8.68 25.93 -17.12
C ARG A 121 7.54 25.81 -16.10
N ASP A 122 6.32 25.63 -16.59
CA ASP A 122 5.12 25.60 -15.76
C ASP A 122 4.96 24.27 -14.99
N ILE A 123 5.61 23.20 -15.44
CA ILE A 123 5.56 21.89 -14.76
C ILE A 123 6.24 22.02 -13.40
N TYR A 124 7.47 22.54 -13.38
CA TYR A 124 8.21 22.68 -12.13
C TYR A 124 7.53 23.67 -11.18
N SER A 125 7.12 24.85 -11.66
CA SER A 125 6.49 25.86 -10.82
C SER A 125 5.17 25.37 -10.20
N SER A 126 4.39 24.57 -10.93
CA SER A 126 3.16 23.96 -10.42
C SER A 126 3.38 22.89 -9.35
N ALA A 127 4.58 22.30 -9.26
CA ALA A 127 4.92 21.29 -8.27
C ALA A 127 5.51 21.89 -6.98
N VAL A 128 5.97 23.14 -7.00
CA VAL A 128 6.55 23.77 -5.81
C VAL A 128 5.46 24.02 -4.75
N PRO A 129 5.66 23.60 -3.48
CA PRO A 129 4.72 23.88 -2.40
C PRO A 129 4.65 25.37 -2.05
N ASP A 130 3.50 25.82 -1.55
CA ASP A 130 3.34 27.19 -1.05
C ASP A 130 4.03 27.36 0.32
N THR A 131 5.15 28.07 0.35
CA THR A 131 5.90 28.35 1.58
C THR A 131 5.27 29.47 2.42
N LEU A 132 4.33 30.25 1.86
CA LEU A 132 3.67 31.35 2.57
C LEU A 132 2.60 30.87 3.57
N VAL A 133 2.32 29.57 3.62
CA VAL A 133 1.40 28.96 4.61
C VAL A 133 1.78 29.29 6.05
N TRP A 134 3.07 29.52 6.33
CA TRP A 134 3.56 29.89 7.66
C TRP A 134 3.40 31.38 8.00
N ARG A 135 3.09 32.21 7.00
CA ARG A 135 3.06 33.67 7.16
C ARG A 135 1.84 34.08 7.97
N ASN A 136 2.09 34.67 9.14
CA ASN A 136 1.07 35.28 9.97
C ASN A 136 1.42 36.77 10.18
N PRO A 137 0.52 37.72 9.86
CA PRO A 137 0.76 39.15 10.05
C PRO A 137 1.16 39.55 11.48
N LEU A 138 0.71 38.80 12.49
CA LEU A 138 0.97 39.08 13.92
C LEU A 138 1.99 38.12 14.55
N GLY A 139 2.57 37.21 13.77
CA GLY A 139 3.47 36.17 14.26
C GLY A 139 4.89 36.26 13.70
N PHE A 140 5.89 35.87 14.48
CA PHE A 140 7.29 35.86 14.08
C PHE A 140 7.69 34.56 13.34
N ASN A 141 7.01 34.26 12.23
CA ASN A 141 7.19 33.01 11.48
C ASN A 141 7.99 33.15 10.17
N GLU A 142 8.62 34.31 9.92
CA GLU A 142 9.39 34.52 8.68
C GLU A 142 10.51 33.49 8.48
N ALA A 143 11.11 33.01 9.57
CA ALA A 143 12.14 31.97 9.52
C ALA A 143 11.58 30.68 8.91
N MET A 144 10.35 30.29 9.25
CA MET A 144 9.70 29.10 8.70
C MET A 144 9.37 29.28 7.21
N VAL A 145 8.85 30.45 6.82
CA VAL A 145 8.55 30.76 5.41
C VAL A 145 9.79 30.58 4.51
N LYS A 146 10.96 31.02 4.98
CA LYS A 146 12.20 30.97 4.20
C LYS A 146 12.85 29.58 4.26
N ASN A 147 12.88 28.97 5.44
CA ASN A 147 13.77 27.84 5.72
C ASN A 147 13.07 26.49 5.77
N TYR A 148 11.75 26.41 5.99
CA TYR A 148 11.10 25.12 6.28
C TYR A 148 11.29 24.07 5.18
N LEU A 149 11.10 24.44 3.91
CA LEU A 149 11.28 23.52 2.79
C LEU A 149 12.75 23.28 2.42
N HIS A 150 13.62 24.27 2.66
CA HIS A 150 14.97 24.32 2.06
C HIS A 150 16.11 24.00 3.03
N HIS A 151 15.90 24.18 4.33
CA HIS A 151 16.98 24.08 5.31
C HIS A 151 17.13 22.64 5.83
N PRO A 152 18.37 22.10 5.93
CA PRO A 152 18.59 20.71 6.34
C PRO A 152 17.98 20.33 7.70
N ALA A 153 17.89 21.28 8.64
CA ALA A 153 17.27 21.06 9.95
C ALA A 153 15.79 20.64 9.88
N PHE A 154 15.09 20.93 8.78
CA PHE A 154 13.69 20.57 8.57
C PHE A 154 13.50 19.42 7.56
N SER A 155 14.59 18.75 7.14
CA SER A 155 14.54 17.72 6.11
C SER A 155 13.64 16.53 6.46
N GLU A 156 13.61 16.11 7.72
CA GLU A 156 12.78 14.99 8.22
C GLU A 156 11.38 15.42 8.67
N TYR A 157 11.05 16.71 8.59
CA TYR A 157 9.72 17.20 8.95
C TYR A 157 8.73 16.97 7.81
N PRO A 158 7.42 16.84 8.11
CA PRO A 158 6.41 16.65 7.08
C PRO A 158 6.38 17.84 6.12
N VAL A 159 6.14 17.57 4.83
CA VAL A 159 5.98 18.63 3.84
C VAL A 159 4.65 19.36 4.06
N VAL A 160 4.67 20.69 4.01
CA VAL A 160 3.49 21.55 4.23
C VAL A 160 3.33 22.52 3.05
N GLY A 161 2.10 23.00 2.82
CA GLY A 161 1.79 23.89 1.69
C GLY A 161 1.59 23.15 0.37
N VAL A 162 1.29 21.85 0.44
CA VAL A 162 1.05 20.98 -0.72
C VAL A 162 -0.45 20.88 -0.99
N SER A 163 -0.86 21.10 -2.23
CA SER A 163 -2.23 20.87 -2.68
C SER A 163 -2.52 19.39 -2.91
N TRP A 164 -3.79 19.01 -2.92
CA TRP A 164 -4.20 17.62 -3.19
C TRP A 164 -3.65 17.09 -4.53
N LEU A 165 -3.67 17.92 -5.58
CA LEU A 165 -3.15 17.54 -6.90
C LEU A 165 -1.63 17.29 -6.86
N GLN A 166 -0.88 18.15 -6.17
CA GLN A 166 0.56 17.98 -6.00
C GLN A 166 0.89 16.71 -5.22
N ALA A 167 0.13 16.40 -4.16
CA ALA A 167 0.31 15.18 -3.39
C ALA A 167 0.03 13.92 -4.23
N VAL A 168 -1.04 13.93 -5.02
CA VAL A 168 -1.36 12.81 -5.94
C VAL A 168 -0.26 12.60 -6.98
N ASN A 169 0.27 13.68 -7.56
CA ASN A 169 1.35 13.58 -8.54
C ASN A 169 2.65 13.06 -7.92
N PHE A 170 2.97 13.49 -6.69
CA PHE A 170 4.09 12.94 -5.93
C PHE A 170 3.92 11.42 -5.70
N CYS A 171 2.74 10.96 -5.28
CA CYS A 171 2.50 9.53 -5.06
C CYS A 171 2.65 8.72 -6.34
N LYS A 172 2.14 9.21 -7.49
CA LYS A 172 2.31 8.56 -8.79
C LYS A 172 3.78 8.42 -9.16
N TRP A 173 4.53 9.52 -9.09
CA TRP A 173 5.96 9.53 -9.35
C TRP A 173 6.72 8.55 -8.46
N ARG A 174 6.43 8.54 -7.15
CA ARG A 174 7.05 7.63 -6.19
C ARG A 174 6.80 6.17 -6.58
N THR A 175 5.55 5.83 -6.91
CA THR A 175 5.20 4.47 -7.33
C THR A 175 5.98 4.06 -8.58
N ASP A 176 6.04 4.92 -9.60
CA ASP A 176 6.80 4.64 -10.83
C ASP A 176 8.30 4.44 -10.54
N ARG A 177 8.86 5.26 -9.65
CA ARG A 177 10.26 5.19 -9.20
C ARG A 177 10.61 3.92 -8.44
N VAL A 178 9.76 3.49 -7.52
CA VAL A 178 9.95 2.23 -6.80
C VAL A 178 9.82 1.04 -7.75
N ASN A 179 8.83 1.06 -8.64
CA ASN A 179 8.61 -0.01 -9.60
C ASN A 179 9.77 -0.17 -10.59
N GLU A 180 10.32 0.93 -11.10
CA GLU A 180 11.49 0.89 -11.99
C GLU A 180 12.74 0.28 -11.32
N LYS A 181 12.89 0.43 -10.00
CA LYS A 181 14.00 -0.19 -9.26
C LYS A 181 13.84 -1.70 -9.07
N LEU A 182 12.61 -2.20 -9.13
CA LEU A 182 12.29 -3.63 -8.90
C LEU A 182 12.38 -4.48 -10.17
N LEU A 183 12.35 -3.86 -11.36
CA LEU A 183 12.46 -4.53 -12.67
C LEU A 183 13.91 -4.78 -13.07
#